data_AF-A0A2V8V2D9-F1
#
_entry.id   AF-A0A2V8V2D9-F1
#
_cell.length_a   1.000
_cell.length_b   1.000
_cell.length_c   1.000
_cell.angle_alpha   90.00
_cell.angle_beta   90.00
_cell.angle_gamma   90.00
#
_symmetry.space_group_name_H-M   'P 1'
#
loop_
_entity.id
_entity.type
_entity.pdbx_description
1 polymer ?
#
loop_
_entity_poly.entity_id
_entity_poly.type
_entity_poly.pdbx_seq_one_letter_code
_entity_poly.pdbx_strand_id
1 'polypeptide(L)'
;MGTPYYMAPEQVLGKAITEQVDVYAFGVMLFELMTGAKPITGDTVERIFYCILQEPLDLAPLRQAGVHDPVIDLVVRCTEKDPSRRPQGFSEVCARIQKIMNEWDASTRASKAPATIDPAMASTVAVPRAVSVQPAPAREEAAPVPAPAPSKPWLIPAVVIGLAIAGGGIYFALRSPAVVPAPAEISNAPKIPERLALLSGDMMVVPAGLFLFGKDKQSQSLPPFYIDKTEVSVGAYAQFCEAKGRPLPKANSLDHSDYPVVDVTFDDAREFAKWAGKRLPSTQEWEKAARGTDGRLYPWGNNPDPARANVGHANGSVTVVAGFENGASPGGALNMLGNVWEWVDELRTPSALALAHFAKILDPAPTAEEPWYVIRGGSFHDQPSDAYLWDAATIPARHHDKNIGFRCAKNP
;
A
#
# COMPACT_ATOMS: atom_id res chain seq x y z
N MET A 1 -9.81 1.58 -27.88
CA MET A 1 -8.85 1.22 -26.81
C MET A 1 -9.63 0.37 -25.82
N GLY A 2 -9.30 -0.91 -25.67
CA GLY A 2 -9.97 -1.80 -24.71
C GLY A 2 -9.66 -1.41 -23.27
N THR A 3 -10.51 -1.81 -22.33
CA THR A 3 -10.33 -1.58 -20.90
C THR A 3 -9.06 -2.32 -20.44
N PRO A 4 -8.01 -1.62 -19.94
CA PRO A 4 -6.68 -2.21 -19.70
C PRO A 4 -6.68 -3.35 -18.66
N TYR A 5 -7.72 -3.40 -17.81
CA TYR A 5 -7.90 -4.38 -16.74
C TYR A 5 -7.97 -5.85 -17.18
N TYR A 6 -8.32 -6.13 -18.44
CA TYR A 6 -8.42 -7.50 -18.97
C TYR A 6 -7.24 -7.88 -19.87
N MET A 7 -6.24 -7.00 -20.03
CA MET A 7 -5.10 -7.27 -20.91
C MET A 7 -4.19 -8.37 -20.34
N ALA A 8 -3.79 -9.29 -21.20
CA ALA A 8 -2.82 -10.31 -20.86
C ALA A 8 -1.39 -9.73 -20.80
N PRO A 9 -0.48 -10.31 -20.00
CA PRO A 9 0.92 -9.87 -19.87
C PRO A 9 1.65 -9.67 -21.20
N GLU A 10 1.45 -10.57 -22.17
CA GLU A 10 2.05 -10.49 -23.50
C GLU A 10 1.54 -9.30 -24.33
N GLN A 11 0.29 -8.87 -24.13
CA GLN A 11 -0.26 -7.67 -24.77
C GLN A 11 0.37 -6.41 -24.17
N VAL A 12 0.58 -6.40 -22.85
CA VAL A 12 1.25 -5.30 -22.14
C VAL A 12 2.74 -5.20 -22.53
N LEU A 13 3.41 -6.34 -22.74
CA LEU A 13 4.82 -6.38 -23.17
C LEU A 13 5.02 -6.17 -24.68
N GLY A 14 3.95 -6.01 -25.48
CA GLY A 14 4.04 -5.87 -26.93
C GLY A 14 4.59 -7.13 -27.63
N LYS A 15 4.40 -8.31 -27.06
CA LYS A 15 4.82 -9.60 -27.64
C LYS A 15 3.78 -10.10 -28.65
N ALA A 16 4.10 -11.19 -29.36
CA ALA A 16 3.16 -11.84 -30.28
C ALA A 16 1.88 -12.24 -29.56
N ILE A 17 0.73 -11.83 -30.11
CA ILE A 17 -0.59 -12.10 -29.57
C ILE A 17 -1.09 -13.44 -30.13
N THR A 18 -1.53 -14.33 -29.24
CA THR A 18 -2.15 -15.61 -29.57
C THR A 18 -3.54 -15.69 -28.92
N GLU A 19 -4.30 -16.76 -29.18
CA GLU A 19 -5.59 -17.01 -28.52
C GLU A 19 -5.51 -17.09 -26.98
N GLN A 20 -4.30 -17.24 -26.41
CA GLN A 20 -4.09 -17.29 -24.96
C GLN A 20 -4.41 -15.96 -24.26
N VAL A 21 -4.48 -14.84 -25.00
CA VAL A 21 -4.91 -13.56 -24.43
C VAL A 21 -6.39 -13.59 -24.04
N ASP A 22 -7.21 -14.31 -24.81
CA ASP A 22 -8.65 -14.44 -24.53
C ASP A 22 -8.90 -15.36 -23.33
N VAL A 23 -8.07 -16.39 -23.15
CA VAL A 23 -8.08 -17.25 -21.95
C VAL A 23 -7.76 -16.44 -20.69
N TYR A 24 -6.78 -15.53 -20.76
CA TYR A 24 -6.46 -14.63 -19.65
C TYR A 24 -7.60 -13.67 -19.33
N ALA A 25 -8.13 -12.99 -20.35
CA ALA A 25 -9.25 -12.06 -20.19
C ALA A 25 -10.49 -12.76 -19.59
N PHE A 26 -10.76 -14.01 -20.00
CA PHE A 26 -11.81 -14.84 -19.40
C PHE A 26 -11.57 -15.12 -17.92
N GLY A 27 -10.33 -15.42 -17.51
CA GLY A 27 -9.99 -15.62 -16.10
C GLY A 27 -10.27 -14.38 -15.25
N VAL A 28 -9.88 -13.20 -15.75
CA VAL A 28 -10.16 -11.90 -15.11
C VAL A 28 -11.66 -11.64 -15.02
N MET A 29 -12.42 -11.90 -16.09
CA MET A 29 -13.87 -11.73 -16.11
C MET A 29 -14.57 -12.71 -15.17
N LEU A 30 -14.12 -13.96 -15.10
CA LEU A 30 -14.65 -14.95 -14.17
C LEU A 30 -14.42 -14.54 -12.72
N PHE A 31 -13.24 -13.98 -12.40
CA PHE A 31 -13.00 -13.39 -11.08
C PHE A 31 -14.01 -12.30 -10.76
N GLU A 32 -14.20 -11.36 -11.68
CA GLU A 32 -15.10 -10.22 -11.48
C GLU A 32 -16.56 -10.66 -11.33
N LEU A 33 -17.00 -11.65 -12.11
CA LEU A 33 -18.34 -12.22 -11.99
C LEU A 33 -18.57 -12.89 -10.63
N MET A 34 -17.56 -13.54 -10.07
CA MET A 34 -17.68 -14.24 -8.79
C MET A 34 -17.61 -13.30 -7.57
N THR A 35 -16.94 -12.16 -7.69
CA THR A 35 -16.64 -11.27 -6.56
C THR A 35 -17.35 -9.92 -6.63
N GLY A 36 -17.84 -9.52 -7.81
CA GLY A 36 -18.34 -8.17 -8.07
C GLY A 36 -17.24 -7.09 -8.14
N ALA A 37 -15.97 -7.48 -8.05
CA ALA A 37 -14.82 -6.59 -8.03
C ALA A 37 -13.73 -7.06 -9.01
N LYS A 38 -12.95 -6.13 -9.57
CA LYS A 38 -11.87 -6.49 -10.48
C LYS A 38 -10.68 -7.05 -9.70
N PRO A 39 -10.00 -8.10 -10.22
CA PRO A 39 -8.81 -8.65 -9.57
C PRO A 39 -7.59 -7.72 -9.64
N ILE A 40 -7.59 -6.83 -10.63
CA ILE A 40 -6.53 -5.87 -10.87
C ILE A 40 -7.16 -4.49 -10.79
N THR A 41 -6.66 -3.68 -9.87
CA THR A 41 -7.05 -2.30 -9.67
C THR A 41 -5.79 -1.43 -9.65
N GLY A 42 -5.89 -0.24 -10.20
CA GLY A 42 -4.78 0.71 -10.20
C GLY A 42 -5.27 2.05 -10.68
N ASP A 43 -4.78 3.10 -10.02
CA ASP A 43 -5.21 4.48 -10.27
C ASP A 43 -4.50 5.07 -11.49
N THR A 44 -3.43 4.40 -11.94
CA THR A 44 -2.69 4.69 -13.17
C THR A 44 -2.62 3.46 -14.06
N VAL A 45 -2.48 3.68 -15.38
CA VAL A 45 -2.32 2.59 -16.35
C VAL A 45 -1.03 1.82 -16.09
N GLU A 46 0.02 2.50 -15.67
CA GLU A 46 1.31 1.98 -15.26
C GLU A 46 1.16 0.98 -14.11
N ARG A 47 0.36 1.31 -13.09
CA ARG A 47 0.08 0.43 -11.95
C ARG A 47 -0.71 -0.80 -12.40
N ILE A 48 -1.75 -0.61 -13.21
CA ILE A 48 -2.52 -1.72 -13.79
C ILE A 48 -1.58 -2.68 -14.54
N PHE A 49 -0.65 -2.14 -15.33
CA PHE A 49 0.33 -2.94 -16.07
C PHE A 49 1.34 -3.62 -15.15
N TYR A 50 1.84 -2.94 -14.12
CA TYR A 50 2.70 -3.58 -13.12
C TYR A 50 2.00 -4.76 -12.45
N CYS A 51 0.74 -4.61 -12.05
CA CYS A 51 -0.07 -5.70 -11.49
C CYS A 51 -0.25 -6.85 -12.48
N ILE A 52 -0.54 -6.53 -13.75
CA ILE A 52 -0.64 -7.53 -14.81
C ILE A 52 0.68 -8.28 -14.99
N LEU A 53 1.84 -7.63 -14.90
CA LEU A 53 3.13 -8.26 -15.20
C LEU A 53 3.80 -8.96 -14.02
N GLN A 54 3.67 -8.42 -12.81
CA GLN A 54 4.53 -8.79 -11.69
C GLN A 54 3.77 -9.32 -10.48
N GLU A 55 2.55 -8.84 -10.24
CA GLU A 55 1.83 -9.20 -9.02
C GLU A 55 1.06 -10.51 -9.18
N PRO A 56 1.14 -11.42 -8.19
CA PRO A 56 0.29 -12.59 -8.14
C PRO A 56 -1.16 -12.16 -7.91
N LEU A 57 -2.09 -12.95 -8.43
CA LEU A 57 -3.52 -12.71 -8.24
C LEU A 57 -3.89 -12.84 -6.75
N ASP A 58 -4.51 -11.80 -6.16
CA ASP A 58 -5.06 -11.90 -4.82
C ASP A 58 -6.34 -12.74 -4.84
N LEU A 59 -6.34 -13.84 -4.08
CA LEU A 59 -7.45 -14.79 -4.01
C LEU A 59 -8.38 -14.52 -2.82
N ALA A 60 -8.06 -13.57 -1.94
CA ALA A 60 -8.87 -13.26 -0.78
C ALA A 60 -10.33 -12.88 -1.14
N PRO A 61 -10.59 -12.05 -2.17
CA PRO A 61 -11.96 -11.71 -2.55
C PRO A 61 -12.78 -12.92 -3.00
N LEU A 62 -12.18 -13.86 -3.74
CA LEU A 62 -12.85 -15.10 -4.16
C LEU A 62 -13.21 -15.97 -2.96
N ARG A 63 -12.30 -16.11 -2.00
CA ARG A 63 -12.56 -16.89 -0.77
C ARG A 63 -13.64 -16.24 0.10
N GLN A 64 -13.62 -14.92 0.22
CA GLN A 64 -14.62 -14.15 0.96
C GLN A 64 -16.02 -14.23 0.32
N ALA A 65 -16.08 -14.26 -1.00
CA ALA A 65 -17.32 -14.48 -1.75
C ALA A 65 -17.83 -15.95 -1.67
N GLY A 66 -17.11 -16.84 -0.97
CA GLY A 66 -17.50 -18.24 -0.81
C GLY A 66 -17.33 -19.08 -2.08
N VAL A 67 -16.45 -18.66 -3.00
CA VAL A 67 -16.21 -19.37 -4.26
C VAL A 67 -15.51 -20.70 -3.98
N HIS A 68 -16.01 -21.78 -4.58
CA HIS A 68 -15.47 -23.13 -4.38
C HIS A 68 -14.07 -23.28 -5.01
N ASP A 69 -13.16 -24.00 -4.33
CA ASP A 69 -11.74 -24.13 -4.70
C ASP A 69 -11.49 -24.52 -6.17
N PRO A 70 -12.22 -25.47 -6.81
CA PRO A 70 -12.05 -25.80 -8.22
C PRO A 70 -12.28 -24.62 -9.18
N VAL A 71 -13.15 -23.67 -8.82
CA VAL A 71 -13.40 -22.46 -9.60
C VAL A 71 -12.26 -21.46 -9.38
N ILE A 72 -11.79 -21.29 -8.14
CA ILE A 72 -10.60 -20.48 -7.83
C ILE A 72 -9.39 -21.00 -8.62
N ASP A 73 -9.20 -22.32 -8.65
CA ASP A 73 -8.10 -22.98 -9.35
C ASP A 73 -8.23 -22.90 -10.89
N LEU A 74 -9.43 -22.67 -11.41
CA LEU A 74 -9.63 -22.32 -12.82
C LEU A 74 -9.26 -20.87 -13.10
N VAL A 75 -9.68 -19.93 -12.25
CA VAL A 75 -9.32 -18.51 -12.36
C VAL A 75 -7.80 -18.35 -12.34
N VAL A 76 -7.11 -18.94 -11.35
CA VAL A 76 -5.64 -18.90 -11.22
C VAL A 76 -4.96 -19.35 -12.51
N ARG A 77 -5.32 -20.53 -13.03
CA ARG A 77 -4.72 -21.06 -14.26
C ARG A 77 -4.99 -20.20 -15.48
N CYS A 78 -6.20 -19.68 -15.65
CA CYS A 78 -6.50 -18.77 -16.76
C CYS A 78 -5.68 -17.48 -16.67
N THR A 79 -5.43 -16.97 -15.45
CA THR A 79 -4.67 -15.74 -15.20
C THR A 79 -3.15 -15.93 -15.04
N GLU A 80 -2.62 -17.11 -15.39
CA GLU A 80 -1.18 -17.37 -15.33
C GLU A 80 -0.39 -16.38 -16.19
N LYS A 81 0.75 -15.90 -15.66
CA LYS A 81 1.53 -14.86 -16.34
C LYS A 81 2.21 -15.40 -17.60
N ASP A 82 2.66 -16.65 -17.55
CA ASP A 82 3.20 -17.41 -18.66
C ASP A 82 2.07 -18.04 -19.49
N PRO A 83 1.88 -17.67 -20.78
CA PRO A 83 0.81 -18.20 -21.62
C PRO A 83 0.85 -19.72 -21.79
N SER A 84 2.02 -20.37 -21.63
CA SER A 84 2.17 -21.83 -21.75
C SER A 84 1.63 -22.60 -20.54
N ARG A 85 1.42 -21.92 -19.41
CA ARG A 85 0.87 -22.50 -18.17
C ARG A 85 -0.64 -22.35 -18.06
N ARG A 86 -1.25 -21.56 -18.94
CA ARG A 86 -2.71 -21.43 -19.06
C ARG A 86 -3.30 -22.67 -19.73
N PRO A 87 -4.61 -22.93 -19.56
CA PRO A 87 -5.32 -23.87 -20.42
C PRO A 87 -5.08 -23.54 -21.90
N GLN A 88 -4.86 -24.56 -22.72
CA GLN A 88 -4.55 -24.36 -24.14
C GLN A 88 -5.86 -24.27 -24.92
N GLY A 89 -6.37 -23.03 -25.05
CA GLY A 89 -7.64 -22.71 -25.68
C GLY A 89 -8.89 -23.00 -24.83
N PHE A 90 -10.05 -22.56 -25.33
CA PHE A 90 -11.32 -22.64 -24.59
C PHE A 90 -11.90 -24.05 -24.46
N SER A 91 -11.49 -25.00 -25.31
CA SER A 91 -11.93 -26.40 -25.19
C SER A 91 -11.57 -27.00 -23.83
N GLU A 92 -10.36 -26.72 -23.33
CA GLU A 92 -9.91 -27.17 -22.02
C GLU A 92 -10.65 -26.44 -20.89
N VAL A 93 -10.87 -25.13 -21.03
CA VAL A 93 -11.65 -24.33 -20.07
C VAL A 93 -13.07 -24.88 -19.93
N CYS A 94 -13.76 -25.10 -21.05
CA CYS A 94 -15.11 -25.66 -21.09
C CYS A 94 -15.18 -27.08 -20.48
N ALA A 95 -14.24 -27.96 -20.83
CA ALA A 95 -14.16 -29.30 -20.25
C ALA A 95 -14.01 -29.25 -18.72
N ARG A 96 -13.23 -28.29 -18.22
CA ARG A 96 -13.03 -28.11 -16.78
C ARG A 96 -14.25 -27.55 -16.07
N ILE A 97 -14.94 -26.56 -16.66
CA ILE A 97 -16.21 -26.05 -16.14
C ILE A 97 -17.24 -27.17 -16.07
N GLN A 98 -17.38 -27.98 -17.12
CA GLN A 98 -18.31 -29.12 -17.14
C GLN A 98 -17.98 -30.13 -16.04
N LYS A 99 -16.70 -30.41 -15.80
CA LYS A 99 -16.27 -31.27 -14.70
C LYS A 99 -16.67 -30.70 -13.34
N ILE A 100 -16.44 -29.41 -13.10
CA ILE A 100 -16.81 -28.72 -11.85
C ILE A 100 -18.33 -28.78 -11.64
N MET A 101 -19.12 -28.53 -12.68
CA MET A 101 -20.59 -28.63 -12.62
C MET A 101 -21.06 -30.04 -12.28
N ASN A 102 -20.48 -31.06 -12.93
CA ASN A 102 -20.85 -32.46 -12.68
C ASN A 102 -20.52 -32.90 -11.24
N GLU A 103 -19.36 -32.47 -10.70
CA GLU A 103 -18.95 -32.74 -9.32
C GLU A 103 -19.86 -32.03 -8.32
N TRP A 104 -20.27 -30.79 -8.61
CA TRP A 104 -21.23 -30.03 -7.81
C TRP A 104 -22.61 -30.69 -7.80
N ASP A 105 -23.11 -31.11 -8.97
CA ASP A 105 -24.39 -31.79 -9.12
C ASP A 105 -24.40 -33.17 -8.46
N ALA A 106 -23.25 -33.86 -8.41
CA ALA A 106 -23.09 -35.11 -7.69
C ALA A 106 -23.13 -34.90 -6.17
N SER A 107 -22.43 -33.87 -5.67
CA SER A 107 -22.44 -33.48 -4.25
C SER A 107 -23.83 -33.03 -3.77
N THR A 108 -24.55 -32.28 -4.61
CA THR A 108 -25.91 -31.81 -4.34
C THR A 108 -26.94 -32.96 -4.38
N ARG A 109 -26.72 -33.98 -5.24
CA ARG A 109 -27.55 -35.19 -5.28
C ARG A 109 -27.30 -36.12 -4.09
N ALA A 110 -26.05 -36.29 -3.64
CA ALA A 110 -25.73 -37.06 -2.44
C ALA A 110 -26.34 -36.44 -1.17
N SER A 111 -26.48 -35.11 -1.13
CA SER A 111 -27.10 -34.38 -0.01
C SER A 111 -28.64 -34.36 -0.04
N LYS A 112 -29.27 -34.75 -1.16
CA LYS A 112 -30.73 -34.79 -1.37
C LYS A 112 -31.34 -36.20 -1.34
N ALA A 113 -30.57 -37.24 -0.98
CA ALA A 113 -31.15 -38.57 -0.80
C ALA A 113 -32.15 -38.54 0.39
N PRO A 114 -33.43 -38.89 0.18
CA PRO A 114 -34.41 -38.91 1.26
C PRO A 114 -34.06 -40.02 2.24
N ALA A 115 -34.06 -39.69 3.53
CA ALA A 115 -34.17 -40.71 4.57
C ALA A 115 -35.46 -41.50 4.33
N THR A 116 -35.32 -42.78 4.00
CA THR A 116 -36.42 -43.71 3.82
C THR A 116 -37.23 -43.80 5.11
N ILE A 117 -38.47 -43.31 5.08
CA ILE A 117 -39.49 -43.61 6.08
C ILE A 117 -40.36 -44.73 5.48
N ASP A 118 -40.33 -45.90 6.11
CA ASP A 118 -41.25 -47.00 5.81
C ASP A 118 -42.69 -46.65 6.26
N PRO A 119 -43.72 -46.86 5.42
CA PRO A 119 -45.10 -46.62 5.79
C PRO A 119 -45.78 -47.93 6.21
N ALA A 120 -46.09 -48.09 7.49
CA ALA A 120 -47.09 -49.05 7.92
C ALA A 120 -47.86 -48.58 9.17
N MET A 121 -49.16 -48.45 8.96
CA MET A 121 -50.27 -48.56 9.92
C MET A 121 -50.76 -47.29 10.62
N ALA A 122 -52.06 -47.08 10.39
CA ALA A 122 -52.90 -45.99 10.80
C ALA A 122 -53.50 -46.16 12.21
N SER A 123 -53.98 -45.03 12.73
CA SER A 123 -55.05 -44.86 13.73
C SER A 123 -54.77 -45.32 15.16
N THR A 124 -54.92 -44.43 16.16
CA THR A 124 -56.18 -44.24 16.90
C THR A 124 -56.08 -43.03 17.86
N VAL A 125 -57.23 -42.40 18.06
CA VAL A 125 -57.66 -41.25 18.90
C VAL A 125 -57.20 -41.28 20.37
N ALA A 126 -56.87 -40.10 20.96
CA ALA A 126 -57.43 -39.52 22.20
C ALA A 126 -56.45 -38.61 22.98
N VAL A 127 -57.02 -37.57 23.61
CA VAL A 127 -56.44 -36.38 24.28
C VAL A 127 -56.50 -36.59 25.83
N PRO A 128 -56.07 -35.66 26.72
CA PRO A 128 -54.75 -35.10 27.09
C PRO A 128 -54.34 -35.45 28.56
N ARG A 129 -53.12 -35.07 29.02
CA ARG A 129 -52.84 -34.15 30.17
C ARG A 129 -51.38 -34.27 30.65
N ALA A 130 -50.90 -33.15 31.19
CA ALA A 130 -49.56 -32.87 31.69
C ALA A 130 -49.10 -33.77 32.85
N VAL A 131 -47.77 -33.93 33.00
CA VAL A 131 -46.95 -33.49 34.16
C VAL A 131 -45.57 -34.17 34.14
N SER A 132 -44.54 -33.35 34.43
CA SER A 132 -43.21 -33.67 34.98
C SER A 132 -42.25 -34.56 34.18
N VAL A 133 -41.17 -33.94 33.68
CA VAL A 133 -39.93 -34.63 33.29
C VAL A 133 -38.94 -34.50 34.45
N GLN A 134 -38.67 -35.62 35.12
CA GLN A 134 -37.43 -35.84 35.87
C GLN A 134 -36.31 -36.27 34.91
N PRO A 135 -35.02 -35.94 35.18
CA PRO A 135 -33.91 -36.38 34.33
C PRO A 135 -33.62 -37.88 34.52
N ALA A 136 -33.29 -38.55 33.42
CA ALA A 136 -32.89 -39.95 33.36
C ALA A 136 -31.46 -40.19 33.91
N PRO A 137 -31.13 -41.41 34.36
CA PRO A 137 -29.93 -41.70 35.15
C PRO A 137 -28.67 -41.95 34.32
N ALA A 138 -27.53 -41.85 35.01
CA ALA A 138 -26.17 -42.00 34.51
C ALA A 138 -25.89 -43.39 33.94
N ARG A 139 -25.13 -43.44 32.84
CA ARG A 139 -24.57 -44.65 32.25
C ARG A 139 -23.21 -44.94 32.90
N GLU A 140 -23.09 -46.17 33.36
CA GLU A 140 -22.00 -46.79 34.10
C GLU A 140 -20.69 -46.82 33.30
N GLU A 141 -19.62 -46.40 33.97
CA GLU A 141 -18.26 -46.22 33.48
C GLU A 141 -17.50 -47.56 33.53
N ALA A 142 -16.92 -47.99 32.40
CA ALA A 142 -16.12 -49.21 32.33
C ALA A 142 -14.71 -48.99 32.94
N ALA A 143 -14.29 -49.92 33.80
CA ALA A 143 -13.02 -49.89 34.53
C ALA A 143 -11.76 -49.98 33.62
N PRO A 144 -10.62 -49.38 34.02
CA PRO A 144 -9.37 -49.43 33.26
C PRO A 144 -8.52 -50.67 33.60
N VAL A 145 -7.75 -51.13 32.61
CA VAL A 145 -6.72 -52.18 32.70
C VAL A 145 -5.50 -51.67 33.50
N PRO A 146 -4.86 -52.48 34.38
CA PRO A 146 -3.75 -52.02 35.21
C PRO A 146 -2.41 -51.92 34.47
N ALA A 147 -1.67 -50.84 34.70
CA ALA A 147 -0.30 -50.61 34.23
C ALA A 147 0.76 -51.22 35.18
N PRO A 148 1.95 -51.61 34.68
CA PRO A 148 3.03 -52.13 35.53
C PRO A 148 3.79 -51.02 36.27
N ALA A 149 4.29 -51.35 37.47
CA ALA A 149 4.95 -50.43 38.41
C ALA A 149 6.37 -49.99 37.98
N PRO A 150 6.83 -48.76 38.33
CA PRO A 150 8.15 -48.25 37.95
C PRO A 150 9.26 -48.59 38.97
N SER A 151 10.40 -49.07 38.48
CA SER A 151 11.67 -49.16 39.21
C SER A 151 12.49 -47.86 39.07
N LYS A 152 13.11 -47.39 40.17
CA LYS A 152 13.90 -46.14 40.26
C LYS A 152 15.36 -46.32 39.81
N PRO A 153 15.83 -45.58 38.77
CA PRO A 153 17.24 -45.18 38.74
C PRO A 153 17.47 -43.78 38.10
N TRP A 154 16.81 -42.71 38.57
CA TRP A 154 16.95 -41.37 37.97
C TRP A 154 17.27 -40.21 38.95
N LEU A 155 17.77 -40.51 40.16
CA LEU A 155 18.03 -39.47 41.17
C LEU A 155 19.34 -38.67 40.99
N ILE A 156 19.98 -38.71 39.82
CA ILE A 156 21.27 -38.03 39.59
C ILE A 156 21.22 -36.86 38.57
N PRO A 157 20.35 -36.79 37.52
CA PRO A 157 20.38 -35.65 36.59
C PRO A 157 19.68 -34.38 37.11
N ALA A 158 18.72 -34.50 38.03
CA ALA A 158 17.91 -33.37 38.50
C ALA A 158 18.69 -32.40 39.42
N VAL A 159 19.68 -32.91 40.17
CA VAL A 159 20.52 -32.08 41.06
C VAL A 159 21.55 -31.27 40.26
N VAL A 160 22.05 -31.80 39.14
CA VAL A 160 23.03 -31.11 38.29
C VAL A 160 22.39 -29.94 37.54
N ILE A 161 21.15 -30.09 37.06
CA ILE A 161 20.41 -28.99 36.39
C ILE A 161 20.03 -27.90 37.41
N GLY A 162 19.64 -28.27 38.62
CA GLY A 162 19.35 -27.31 39.70
C GLY A 162 20.58 -26.47 40.11
N LEU A 163 21.75 -27.10 40.21
CA LEU A 163 23.00 -26.40 40.55
C LEU A 163 23.52 -25.52 39.41
N ALA A 164 23.30 -25.89 38.15
CA ALA A 164 23.66 -25.05 36.99
C ALA A 164 22.80 -23.78 36.88
N ILE A 165 21.50 -23.87 37.17
CA ILE A 165 20.59 -22.71 37.17
C ILE A 165 20.90 -21.77 38.34
N ALA A 166 21.18 -22.31 39.53
CA ALA A 166 21.59 -21.51 40.69
C ALA A 166 22.97 -20.83 40.49
N GLY A 167 23.94 -21.55 39.89
CA GLY A 167 25.26 -21.00 39.56
C GLY A 167 25.22 -19.91 38.48
N GLY A 168 24.41 -20.09 37.44
CA GLY A 168 24.21 -19.10 36.38
C GLY A 168 23.52 -17.81 36.88
N GLY A 169 22.52 -17.95 37.76
CA GLY A 169 21.83 -16.82 38.38
C GLY A 169 22.75 -15.98 39.28
N ILE A 170 23.63 -16.63 40.07
CA ILE A 170 24.60 -15.93 40.92
C ILE A 170 25.72 -15.29 40.09
N TYR A 171 26.17 -15.94 39.00
CA TYR A 171 27.18 -15.37 38.09
C TYR A 171 26.68 -14.10 37.39
N PHE A 172 25.40 -14.05 36.97
CA PHE A 172 24.80 -12.86 36.37
C PHE A 172 24.38 -11.79 37.40
N ALA A 173 24.04 -12.17 38.64
CA ALA A 173 23.74 -11.22 39.70
C ALA A 173 25.00 -10.55 40.30
N LEU A 174 26.15 -11.24 40.30
CA LEU A 174 27.42 -10.71 40.80
C LEU A 174 28.27 -10.01 39.72
N ARG A 175 28.01 -10.26 38.43
CA ARG A 175 28.49 -9.38 37.36
C ARG A 175 27.57 -8.17 37.26
N SER A 176 27.80 -7.18 38.11
CA SER A 176 27.41 -5.82 37.77
C SER A 176 28.04 -5.51 36.40
N PRO A 177 27.26 -5.15 35.35
CA PRO A 177 27.89 -4.54 34.20
C PRO A 177 28.61 -3.31 34.75
N ALA A 178 29.89 -3.16 34.43
CA ALA A 178 30.55 -1.89 34.65
C ALA A 178 29.64 -0.85 34.01
N VAL A 179 29.03 -0.01 34.84
CA VAL A 179 28.36 1.20 34.38
C VAL A 179 29.48 2.00 33.77
N VAL A 180 29.65 1.85 32.46
CA VAL A 180 30.33 2.86 31.66
C VAL A 180 29.46 4.08 31.88
N PRO A 181 29.91 5.11 32.61
CA PRO A 181 29.14 6.34 32.64
C PRO A 181 28.95 6.72 31.19
N ALA A 182 27.69 6.85 30.77
CA ALA A 182 27.38 7.48 29.50
C ALA A 182 28.22 8.76 29.45
N PRO A 183 28.97 9.02 28.36
CA PRO A 183 29.72 10.25 28.25
C PRO A 183 28.77 11.38 28.62
N ALA A 184 29.13 12.16 29.63
CA ALA A 184 28.35 13.32 30.01
C ALA A 184 28.05 14.09 28.72
N GLU A 185 26.77 14.24 28.37
CA GLU A 185 26.36 15.01 27.22
C GLU A 185 26.80 16.45 27.45
N ILE A 186 28.01 16.77 27.03
CA ILE A 186 28.40 18.14 26.72
C ILE A 186 27.77 18.43 25.35
N SER A 187 26.44 18.46 25.30
CA SER A 187 25.73 18.90 24.10
C SER A 187 25.64 20.42 24.13
N ASN A 188 26.78 21.06 23.86
CA ASN A 188 26.83 22.43 23.36
C ASN A 188 26.46 22.48 21.85
N ALA A 189 25.83 21.43 21.32
CA ALA A 189 25.28 21.45 19.97
C ALA A 189 24.12 22.46 19.94
N PRO A 190 24.06 23.37 18.94
CA PRO A 190 22.94 24.26 18.78
C PRO A 190 21.64 23.46 18.73
N LYS A 191 20.66 23.78 19.59
CA LYS A 191 19.31 23.22 19.48
C LYS A 191 18.72 23.66 18.16
N ILE A 192 18.43 22.73 17.27
CA ILE A 192 17.76 22.98 15.99
C ILE A 192 16.31 23.41 16.31
N PRO A 193 15.87 24.62 15.91
CA PRO A 193 14.49 25.05 16.08
C PRO A 193 13.48 24.06 15.48
N GLU A 194 12.33 23.86 16.14
CA GLU A 194 11.28 22.98 15.60
C GLU A 194 10.63 23.54 14.33
N ARG A 195 10.56 24.88 14.24
CA ARG A 195 10.02 25.62 13.12
C ARG A 195 10.99 26.72 12.70
N LEU A 196 11.24 26.81 11.39
CA LEU A 196 11.98 27.88 10.76
C LEU A 196 11.00 28.73 9.94
N ALA A 197 10.69 29.94 10.40
CA ALA A 197 9.83 30.87 9.67
C ALA A 197 10.64 31.63 8.62
N LEU A 198 10.27 31.50 7.34
CA LEU A 198 10.90 32.20 6.22
C LEU A 198 9.83 32.94 5.41
N LEU A 199 10.25 33.97 4.67
CA LEU A 199 9.36 34.67 3.73
C LEU A 199 8.77 33.73 2.68
N SER A 200 9.53 32.69 2.31
CA SER A 200 9.13 31.63 1.39
C SER A 200 8.33 30.49 2.05
N GLY A 201 7.78 30.72 3.25
CA GLY A 201 6.97 29.75 4.00
C GLY A 201 7.71 29.08 5.16
N ASP A 202 6.94 28.62 6.14
CA ASP A 202 7.45 27.90 7.31
C ASP A 202 8.03 26.54 6.93
N MET A 203 9.11 26.16 7.60
CA MET A 203 9.66 24.81 7.55
C MET A 203 9.58 24.14 8.92
N MET A 204 9.33 22.83 8.92
CA MET A 204 9.28 21.97 10.09
C MET A 204 10.52 21.10 10.15
N VAL A 205 11.08 20.90 11.34
CA VAL A 205 12.20 19.96 11.52
C VAL A 205 11.72 18.52 11.40
N VAL A 206 12.44 17.72 10.62
CA VAL A 206 12.36 16.26 10.62
C VAL A 206 13.59 15.76 11.38
N PRO A 207 13.42 15.13 12.56
CA PRO A 207 14.55 14.71 13.39
C PRO A 207 15.47 13.71 12.69
N ALA A 208 16.75 13.73 13.09
CA ALA A 208 17.72 12.72 12.70
C ALA A 208 17.27 11.31 13.13
N GLY A 209 17.78 10.29 12.45
CA GLY A 209 17.69 8.90 12.89
C GLY A 209 16.93 7.98 11.95
N LEU A 210 16.66 6.79 12.48
CA LEU A 210 16.10 5.67 11.74
C LEU A 210 14.64 5.87 11.35
N PHE A 211 14.28 5.37 10.17
CA PHE A 211 12.90 5.29 9.69
C PHE A 211 12.73 4.12 8.72
N LEU A 212 11.49 3.71 8.50
CA LEU A 212 11.13 2.64 7.56
C LEU A 212 10.76 3.22 6.19
N PHE A 213 11.58 2.94 5.18
CA PHE A 213 11.46 3.47 3.82
C PHE A 213 10.90 2.44 2.83
N GLY A 214 10.10 2.91 1.88
CA GLY A 214 9.55 2.13 0.78
C GLY A 214 8.40 1.22 1.19
N LYS A 215 7.93 0.44 0.20
CA LYS A 215 6.91 -0.61 0.37
C LYS A 215 7.34 -1.66 1.39
N ASP A 216 8.60 -2.10 1.30
CA ASP A 216 9.15 -3.19 2.11
C ASP A 216 9.64 -2.73 3.49
N LYS A 217 9.41 -1.45 3.85
CA LYS A 217 9.79 -0.87 5.15
C LYS A 217 11.26 -1.10 5.50
N GLN A 218 12.15 -0.86 4.53
CA GLN A 218 13.59 -1.00 4.72
C GLN A 218 14.09 0.06 5.69
N SER A 219 14.80 -0.36 6.74
CA SER A 219 15.35 0.56 7.74
C SER A 219 16.47 1.40 7.12
N GLN A 220 16.31 2.73 7.18
CA GLN A 220 17.32 3.71 6.73
C GLN A 220 17.52 4.79 7.78
N SER A 221 18.63 5.52 7.74
CA SER A 221 18.91 6.65 8.65
C SER A 221 19.14 7.92 7.84
N LEU A 222 18.58 9.03 8.31
CA LEU A 222 18.82 10.36 7.75
C LEU A 222 19.34 11.33 8.82
N PRO A 223 20.20 12.31 8.47
CA PRO A 223 20.47 13.45 9.33
C PRO A 223 19.18 14.26 9.59
N PRO A 224 19.18 15.20 10.55
CA PRO A 224 18.05 16.11 10.68
C PRO A 224 18.02 17.05 9.48
N PHE A 225 16.82 17.42 9.04
CA PHE A 225 16.60 18.39 7.97
C PHE A 225 15.30 19.15 8.23
N TYR A 226 15.13 20.28 7.59
CA TYR A 226 13.87 21.00 7.51
C TYR A 226 13.15 20.62 6.22
N ILE A 227 11.82 20.52 6.29
CA ILE A 227 10.95 20.45 5.13
C ILE A 227 9.88 21.52 5.23
N ASP A 228 9.46 22.10 4.11
CA ASP A 228 8.35 23.06 4.12
C ASP A 228 7.10 22.43 4.75
N LYS A 229 6.44 23.20 5.62
CA LYS A 229 5.20 22.79 6.29
C LYS A 229 4.12 22.48 5.27
N THR A 230 4.06 23.21 4.17
CA THR A 230 3.07 23.07 3.11
C THR A 230 3.76 23.01 1.75
N GLU A 231 3.00 22.82 0.67
CA GLU A 231 3.49 23.14 -0.67
C GLU A 231 3.87 24.63 -0.77
N VAL A 232 4.74 24.98 -1.71
CA VAL A 232 5.07 26.37 -1.99
C VAL A 232 3.81 27.08 -2.49
N SER A 233 3.42 28.16 -1.81
CA SER A 233 2.22 28.90 -2.19
C SER A 233 2.46 29.82 -3.39
N VAL A 234 1.38 30.16 -4.11
CA VAL A 234 1.40 31.17 -5.18
C VAL A 234 1.97 32.50 -4.68
N GLY A 235 1.65 32.91 -3.46
CA GLY A 235 2.16 34.15 -2.86
C GLY A 235 3.68 34.13 -2.65
N ALA A 236 4.23 33.02 -2.15
CA ALA A 236 5.67 32.86 -2.00
C ALA A 236 6.36 32.85 -3.38
N TYR A 237 5.80 32.12 -4.33
CA TYR A 237 6.33 32.03 -5.69
C TYR A 237 6.23 33.35 -6.46
N ALA A 238 5.21 34.17 -6.20
CA ALA A 238 5.07 35.49 -6.80
C ALA A 238 6.20 36.44 -6.38
N GLN A 239 6.66 36.39 -5.12
CA GLN A 239 7.83 37.16 -4.66
C GLN A 239 9.10 36.76 -5.42
N PHE A 240 9.26 35.47 -5.69
CA PHE A 240 10.35 34.97 -6.52
C PHE A 240 10.24 35.48 -7.96
N CYS A 241 9.05 35.42 -8.55
CA CYS A 241 8.79 35.96 -9.89
C CYS A 241 9.12 37.45 -9.99
N GLU A 242 8.69 38.24 -9.00
CA GLU A 242 9.01 39.67 -8.89
C GLU A 242 10.53 39.90 -8.80
N ALA A 243 11.21 39.19 -7.90
CA ALA A 243 12.66 39.30 -7.72
C ALA A 243 13.46 38.92 -8.98
N LYS A 244 12.90 38.07 -9.84
CA LYS A 244 13.49 37.64 -11.11
C LYS A 244 13.04 38.45 -12.32
N GLY A 245 12.09 39.37 -12.15
CA GLY A 245 11.50 40.12 -13.27
C GLY A 245 10.77 39.22 -14.28
N ARG A 246 10.16 38.12 -13.83
CA ARG A 246 9.43 37.16 -14.68
C ARG A 246 7.94 37.10 -14.28
N PRO A 247 7.02 36.83 -15.22
CA PRO A 247 5.61 36.73 -14.89
C PRO A 247 5.32 35.49 -14.03
N LEU A 248 4.21 35.53 -13.29
CA LEU A 248 3.66 34.35 -12.64
C LEU A 248 3.17 33.35 -13.70
N PRO A 249 3.32 32.02 -13.52
CA PRO A 249 2.79 31.05 -14.47
C PRO A 249 1.27 31.18 -14.61
N LYS A 250 0.76 31.07 -15.84
CA LYS A 250 -0.62 31.45 -16.22
C LYS A 250 -1.72 30.71 -15.44
N ALA A 251 -1.44 29.51 -14.95
CA ALA A 251 -2.39 28.74 -14.16
C ALA A 251 -2.64 29.33 -12.75
N ASN A 252 -1.85 30.31 -12.32
CA ASN A 252 -1.85 30.85 -10.96
C ASN A 252 -2.30 32.32 -10.94
N SER A 253 -2.92 32.74 -9.83
CA SER A 253 -3.37 34.12 -9.60
C SER A 253 -3.07 34.54 -8.16
N LEU A 254 -2.75 35.82 -7.95
CA LEU A 254 -2.57 36.39 -6.61
C LEU A 254 -3.86 36.39 -5.77
N ASP A 255 -5.04 36.31 -6.40
CA ASP A 255 -6.31 36.11 -5.70
C ASP A 255 -6.34 34.76 -4.95
N HIS A 256 -5.46 33.83 -5.34
CA HIS A 256 -5.24 32.52 -4.73
C HIS A 256 -3.82 32.42 -4.14
N SER A 257 -3.34 33.50 -3.50
CA SER A 257 -1.97 33.56 -2.95
C SER A 257 -1.62 32.48 -1.92
N ASP A 258 -2.62 31.85 -1.31
CA ASP A 258 -2.53 30.77 -0.33
C ASP A 258 -2.80 29.37 -0.93
N TYR A 259 -2.92 29.26 -2.25
CA TYR A 259 -2.98 27.98 -2.97
C TYR A 259 -1.58 27.51 -3.36
N PRO A 260 -1.36 26.20 -3.63
CA PRO A 260 -0.08 25.72 -4.13
C PRO A 260 0.21 26.33 -5.50
N VAL A 261 1.46 26.70 -5.74
CA VAL A 261 1.89 27.02 -7.10
C VAL A 261 1.89 25.73 -7.94
N VAL A 262 1.26 25.79 -9.11
CA VAL A 262 1.19 24.68 -10.07
C VAL A 262 1.64 25.11 -11.45
N ASP A 263 1.68 24.17 -12.40
CA ASP A 263 2.08 24.44 -13.79
C ASP A 263 3.53 24.93 -13.86
N VAL A 264 4.40 24.29 -13.07
CA VAL A 264 5.84 24.59 -12.96
C VAL A 264 6.68 23.37 -13.32
N THR A 265 7.77 23.61 -14.04
CA THR A 265 8.75 22.57 -14.37
C THR A 265 9.62 22.21 -13.17
N PHE A 266 10.39 21.11 -13.27
CA PHE A 266 11.40 20.79 -12.27
C PHE A 266 12.43 21.92 -12.12
N ASP A 267 12.85 22.52 -13.23
CA ASP A 267 13.83 23.60 -13.23
C ASP A 267 13.30 24.87 -12.57
N ASP A 268 12.02 25.19 -12.76
CA ASP A 268 11.35 26.28 -12.04
C ASP A 268 11.33 26.05 -10.53
N ALA A 269 10.93 24.85 -10.10
CA ALA A 269 10.89 24.46 -8.69
C ALA A 269 12.29 24.53 -8.05
N ARG A 270 13.31 24.06 -8.76
CA ARG A 270 14.71 24.11 -8.34
C ARG A 270 15.25 25.54 -8.28
N GLU A 271 14.91 26.39 -9.25
CA GLU A 271 15.33 27.79 -9.26
C GLU A 271 14.70 28.56 -8.09
N PHE A 272 13.41 28.35 -7.82
CA PHE A 272 12.74 28.90 -6.64
C PHE A 272 13.43 28.44 -5.35
N ALA A 273 13.65 27.13 -5.21
CA ALA A 273 14.25 26.56 -4.00
C ALA A 273 15.62 27.19 -3.72
N LYS A 274 16.44 27.34 -4.77
CA LYS A 274 17.74 28.01 -4.68
C LYS A 274 17.62 29.48 -4.28
N TRP A 275 16.71 30.23 -4.90
CA TRP A 275 16.46 31.64 -4.54
C TRP A 275 16.02 31.79 -3.09
N ALA A 276 15.19 30.87 -2.60
CA ALA A 276 14.72 30.82 -1.22
C ALA A 276 15.78 30.37 -0.20
N GLY A 277 16.99 30.01 -0.63
CA GLY A 277 18.03 29.45 0.23
C GLY A 277 17.70 28.04 0.74
N LYS A 278 16.92 27.29 -0.03
CA LYS A 278 16.47 25.91 0.20
C LYS A 278 16.97 25.00 -0.95
N ARG A 279 16.43 23.79 -1.05
CA ARG A 279 16.56 22.84 -2.16
C ARG A 279 15.27 22.03 -2.29
N LEU A 280 15.15 21.20 -3.32
CA LEU A 280 14.11 20.17 -3.35
C LEU A 280 14.48 19.02 -2.39
N PRO A 281 13.51 18.31 -1.80
CA PRO A 281 13.77 17.14 -0.96
C PRO A 281 14.30 15.97 -1.79
N SER A 282 15.05 15.06 -1.15
CA SER A 282 15.24 13.71 -1.70
C SER A 282 14.00 12.85 -1.48
N THR A 283 13.90 11.70 -2.15
CA THR A 283 12.77 10.77 -1.95
C THR A 283 12.71 10.24 -0.52
N GLN A 284 13.86 9.97 0.10
CA GLN A 284 13.95 9.51 1.48
C GLN A 284 13.48 10.59 2.45
N GLU A 285 13.86 11.85 2.22
CA GLU A 285 13.45 12.98 3.05
C GLU A 285 11.96 13.25 2.92
N TRP A 286 11.44 13.28 1.69
CA TRP A 286 10.01 13.48 1.44
C TRP A 286 9.18 12.39 2.12
N GLU A 287 9.58 11.13 1.97
CA GLU A 287 8.85 10.00 2.55
C GLU A 287 8.95 9.97 4.08
N LYS A 288 10.12 10.24 4.66
CA LYS A 288 10.28 10.33 6.11
C LYS A 288 9.43 11.47 6.69
N ALA A 289 9.38 12.61 6.00
CA ALA A 289 8.53 13.73 6.39
C ALA A 289 7.04 13.37 6.34
N ALA A 290 6.62 12.59 5.34
CA ALA A 290 5.24 12.14 5.19
C ALA A 290 4.84 11.07 6.22
N ARG A 291 5.68 10.05 6.41
CA ARG A 291 5.33 8.81 7.13
C ARG A 291 5.92 8.76 8.55
N GLY A 292 6.80 9.68 8.93
CA GLY A 292 7.55 9.58 10.18
C GLY A 292 8.49 8.37 10.19
N THR A 293 8.63 7.72 11.35
CA THR A 293 9.62 6.65 11.56
C THR A 293 9.06 5.23 11.45
N ASP A 294 7.74 5.06 11.47
CA ASP A 294 7.05 3.76 11.61
C ASP A 294 6.53 3.19 10.28
N GLY A 295 6.74 3.89 9.16
CA GLY A 295 6.29 3.46 7.85
C GLY A 295 4.77 3.31 7.77
N ARG A 296 4.01 4.21 8.43
CA ARG A 296 2.55 4.29 8.31
C ARG A 296 2.06 4.46 6.87
N LEU A 297 0.79 4.14 6.63
CA LEU A 297 0.18 4.20 5.29
C LEU A 297 -0.16 5.63 4.84
N TYR A 298 -0.62 6.46 5.78
CA TYR A 298 -1.07 7.84 5.58
C TYR A 298 -0.34 8.77 6.56
N PRO A 299 -0.24 10.09 6.29
CA PRO A 299 0.48 10.99 7.21
C PRO A 299 -0.09 10.94 8.64
N TRP A 300 -1.40 10.78 8.74
CA TRP A 300 -2.16 10.69 9.99
C TRP A 300 -2.26 9.29 10.61
N GLY A 301 -1.74 8.24 9.98
CA GLY A 301 -1.78 6.88 10.53
C GLY A 301 -2.05 5.80 9.48
N ASN A 302 -2.62 4.67 9.89
CA ASN A 302 -2.85 3.52 9.00
C ASN A 302 -4.30 3.39 8.52
N ASN A 303 -5.22 4.21 9.02
CA ASN A 303 -6.62 4.16 8.61
C ASN A 303 -6.86 5.21 7.52
N PRO A 304 -7.43 4.82 6.36
CA PRO A 304 -7.79 5.78 5.32
C PRO A 304 -8.85 6.74 5.84
N ASP A 305 -8.68 8.03 5.52
CA ASP A 305 -9.64 9.08 5.86
C ASP A 305 -9.63 10.16 4.78
N PRO A 306 -10.57 10.12 3.81
CA PRO A 306 -10.60 11.09 2.71
C PRO A 306 -10.91 12.51 3.17
N ALA A 307 -11.36 12.75 4.41
CA ALA A 307 -11.59 14.09 4.95
C ALA A 307 -10.29 14.80 5.40
N ARG A 308 -9.14 14.13 5.30
CA ARG A 308 -7.82 14.63 5.72
C ARG A 308 -6.89 14.99 4.56
N ALA A 309 -7.36 14.84 3.32
CA ALA A 309 -6.60 15.18 2.12
C ALA A 309 -7.54 15.61 0.99
N ASN A 310 -7.03 16.41 0.06
CA ASN A 310 -7.73 16.72 -1.19
C ASN A 310 -7.39 15.63 -2.23
N VAL A 311 -8.29 14.65 -2.42
CA VAL A 311 -8.07 13.48 -3.30
C VAL A 311 -9.39 13.00 -3.91
N GLY A 312 -9.32 12.28 -5.03
CA GLY A 312 -10.43 11.51 -5.58
C GLY A 312 -11.54 12.32 -6.25
N HIS A 313 -11.28 13.58 -6.62
CA HIS A 313 -12.25 14.45 -7.25
C HIS A 313 -11.99 14.58 -8.76
N ALA A 314 -12.76 13.85 -9.59
CA ALA A 314 -12.62 13.87 -11.06
C ALA A 314 -12.75 15.27 -11.69
N ASN A 315 -13.51 16.16 -11.05
CA ASN A 315 -13.64 17.59 -11.39
C ASN A 315 -13.12 18.50 -10.26
N GLY A 316 -12.25 17.97 -9.40
CA GLY A 316 -11.65 18.72 -8.30
C GLY A 316 -10.70 19.80 -8.81
N SER A 317 -10.30 20.67 -7.89
CA SER A 317 -9.21 21.61 -8.10
C SER A 317 -8.26 21.52 -6.92
N VAL A 318 -7.08 22.11 -7.07
CA VAL A 318 -6.25 22.47 -5.92
C VAL A 318 -7.05 23.31 -4.93
N THR A 319 -6.66 23.23 -3.66
CA THR A 319 -7.19 24.05 -2.57
C THR A 319 -6.05 24.68 -1.79
N VAL A 320 -6.39 25.52 -0.81
CA VAL A 320 -5.42 26.26 0.02
C VAL A 320 -4.42 25.33 0.69
N VAL A 321 -3.16 25.75 0.76
CA VAL A 321 -2.04 24.94 1.27
C VAL A 321 -2.16 24.60 2.76
N ALA A 322 -3.03 25.30 3.49
CA ALA A 322 -3.33 25.04 4.91
C ALA A 322 -4.68 24.34 5.14
N GLY A 323 -5.31 23.79 4.09
CA GLY A 323 -6.71 23.33 4.14
C GLY A 323 -6.98 22.10 5.02
N PHE A 324 -5.98 21.24 5.25
CA PHE A 324 -6.14 19.96 5.96
C PHE A 324 -5.19 19.83 7.14
N GLU A 325 -5.37 20.68 8.17
CA GLU A 325 -4.56 20.60 9.39
C GLU A 325 -4.68 19.24 10.11
N ASN A 326 -5.85 18.60 10.03
CA ASN A 326 -6.10 17.24 10.55
C ASN A 326 -5.41 16.13 9.74
N GLY A 327 -4.85 16.46 8.57
CA GLY A 327 -4.07 15.59 7.70
C GLY A 327 -2.56 15.71 7.89
N ALA A 328 -2.10 16.45 8.89
CA ALA A 328 -0.68 16.64 9.17
C ALA A 328 0.07 15.31 9.37
N SER A 329 1.30 15.25 8.86
CA SER A 329 2.26 14.20 9.20
C SER A 329 2.72 14.31 10.67
N PRO A 330 3.46 13.32 11.21
CA PRO A 330 4.01 13.39 12.56
C PRO A 330 4.88 14.61 12.82
N GLY A 331 5.57 15.10 11.78
CA GLY A 331 6.40 16.29 11.81
C GLY A 331 5.64 17.59 11.54
N GLY A 332 4.32 17.54 11.37
CA GLY A 332 3.49 18.71 11.12
C GLY A 332 3.43 19.19 9.66
N ALA A 333 4.00 18.44 8.72
CA ALA A 333 3.88 18.75 7.29
C ALA A 333 2.46 18.41 6.79
N LEU A 334 1.81 19.38 6.14
CA LEU A 334 0.46 19.27 5.59
C LEU A 334 0.49 18.83 4.13
N ASN A 335 -0.62 18.27 3.66
CA ASN A 335 -0.86 17.86 2.27
C ASN A 335 0.25 16.97 1.69
N MET A 336 0.89 16.13 2.51
CA MET A 336 1.83 15.12 2.01
C MET A 336 1.12 14.03 1.18
N LEU A 337 -0.21 14.00 1.20
CA LEU A 337 -1.06 13.18 0.33
C LEU A 337 -2.09 14.10 -0.34
N GLY A 338 -2.20 14.01 -1.66
CA GLY A 338 -3.18 14.74 -2.46
C GLY A 338 -2.81 16.21 -2.68
N ASN A 339 -3.83 16.99 -3.05
CA ASN A 339 -3.73 18.37 -3.53
C ASN A 339 -2.90 18.47 -4.82
N VAL A 340 -1.57 18.40 -4.77
CA VAL A 340 -0.71 18.40 -5.96
C VAL A 340 0.39 17.35 -5.84
N TRP A 341 0.77 16.79 -6.97
CA TRP A 341 2.03 16.06 -7.08
C TRP A 341 3.20 17.00 -6.78
N GLU A 342 4.23 16.50 -6.11
CA GLU A 342 5.36 17.32 -5.69
C GLU A 342 6.67 16.84 -6.32
N TRP A 343 7.40 17.76 -6.95
CA TRP A 343 8.75 17.51 -7.43
C TRP A 343 9.72 17.11 -6.32
N VAL A 344 10.50 16.05 -6.58
CA VAL A 344 11.54 15.52 -5.70
C VAL A 344 12.85 15.40 -6.48
N ASP A 345 13.98 15.70 -5.83
CA ASP A 345 15.32 15.68 -6.44
C ASP A 345 15.88 14.26 -6.54
N GLU A 346 15.20 13.41 -7.31
CA GLU A 346 15.67 12.07 -7.69
C GLU A 346 15.58 11.90 -9.20
N LEU A 347 16.75 11.83 -9.86
CA LEU A 347 16.85 11.40 -11.25
C LEU A 347 16.47 9.93 -11.38
N ARG A 348 15.65 9.61 -12.37
CA ARG A 348 15.21 8.24 -12.62
C ARG A 348 15.08 7.96 -14.10
N THR A 349 15.61 6.83 -14.55
CA THR A 349 15.41 6.38 -15.94
C THR A 349 13.91 6.11 -16.16
N PRO A 350 13.30 6.68 -17.21
CA PRO A 350 11.89 6.44 -17.50
C PRO A 350 11.65 5.01 -17.94
N SER A 351 10.45 4.49 -17.64
CA SER A 351 9.99 3.25 -18.26
C SER A 351 9.63 3.49 -19.74
N ALA A 352 9.58 2.41 -20.53
CA ALA A 352 9.10 2.47 -21.91
C ALA A 352 7.68 3.05 -22.01
N LEU A 353 6.84 2.81 -20.99
CA LEU A 353 5.49 3.38 -20.94
C LEU A 353 5.51 4.86 -20.63
N ALA A 354 6.30 5.32 -19.66
CA ALA A 354 6.44 6.74 -19.38
C ALA A 354 6.90 7.49 -20.64
N LEU A 355 7.90 6.97 -21.35
CA LEU A 355 8.31 7.50 -22.66
C LEU A 355 7.15 7.56 -23.66
N ALA A 356 6.42 6.46 -23.84
CA ALA A 356 5.30 6.39 -24.79
C ALA A 356 4.11 7.28 -24.40
N HIS A 357 3.88 7.50 -23.11
CA HIS A 357 2.85 8.40 -22.58
C HIS A 357 3.21 9.85 -22.92
N PHE A 358 4.40 10.30 -22.51
CA PHE A 358 4.83 11.69 -22.71
C PHE A 358 5.16 12.01 -24.17
N ALA A 359 5.47 11.04 -25.02
CA ALA A 359 5.57 11.22 -26.47
C ALA A 359 4.26 11.67 -27.15
N LYS A 360 3.11 11.52 -26.47
CA LYS A 360 1.81 12.02 -26.95
C LYS A 360 1.47 13.42 -26.45
N ILE A 361 2.19 13.89 -25.42
CA ILE A 361 1.87 15.12 -24.68
C ILE A 361 2.88 16.21 -25.02
N LEU A 362 4.15 15.84 -25.16
CA LEU A 362 5.26 16.76 -25.37
C LEU A 362 5.68 16.80 -26.84
N ASP A 363 5.97 18.01 -27.31
CA ASP A 363 6.53 18.29 -28.63
C ASP A 363 7.80 19.16 -28.46
N PRO A 364 9.00 18.70 -28.85
CA PRO A 364 9.29 17.37 -29.40
C PRO A 364 9.01 16.27 -28.38
N ALA A 365 8.80 15.05 -28.88
CA ALA A 365 8.66 13.86 -28.05
C ALA A 365 9.90 13.66 -27.16
N PRO A 366 9.72 13.17 -25.92
CA PRO A 366 10.80 13.03 -24.98
C PRO A 366 11.71 11.84 -25.32
N THR A 367 12.96 11.88 -24.89
CA THR A 367 13.91 10.76 -25.01
C THR A 367 14.31 10.24 -23.64
N ALA A 368 14.91 9.05 -23.58
CA ALA A 368 15.36 8.47 -22.30
C ALA A 368 16.60 9.18 -21.72
N GLU A 369 17.31 9.91 -22.57
CA GLU A 369 18.56 10.61 -22.26
C GLU A 369 18.35 12.02 -21.71
N GLU A 370 17.18 12.62 -21.94
CA GLU A 370 16.82 13.88 -21.27
C GLU A 370 16.58 13.63 -19.77
N PRO A 371 16.62 14.65 -18.91
CA PRO A 371 16.45 14.43 -17.47
C PRO A 371 14.99 14.12 -17.11
N TRP A 372 14.80 13.06 -16.33
CA TRP A 372 13.52 12.63 -15.76
C TRP A 372 13.63 12.56 -14.25
N TYR A 373 12.61 13.08 -13.56
CA TYR A 373 12.59 13.17 -12.10
C TYR A 373 11.34 12.53 -11.51
N VAL A 374 11.44 12.27 -10.22
CA VAL A 374 10.35 11.74 -9.41
C VAL A 374 9.40 12.85 -8.97
N ILE A 375 8.11 12.56 -9.01
CA ILE A 375 7.07 13.27 -8.26
C ILE A 375 6.39 12.33 -7.25
N ARG A 376 5.95 12.87 -6.11
CA ARG A 376 5.34 12.11 -5.00
C ARG A 376 4.04 12.75 -4.51
N GLY A 377 3.26 11.99 -3.74
CA GLY A 377 2.12 12.50 -2.97
C GLY A 377 0.74 12.38 -3.63
N GLY A 378 0.64 12.19 -4.95
CA GLY A 378 -0.66 12.23 -5.62
C GLY A 378 -1.22 13.66 -5.70
N SER A 379 -2.35 13.83 -6.38
CA SER A 379 -3.03 15.12 -6.53
C SER A 379 -4.52 15.04 -6.25
N PHE A 380 -5.23 16.18 -6.35
CA PHE A 380 -6.66 16.30 -6.06
C PHE A 380 -7.58 15.36 -6.85
N HIS A 381 -7.15 14.88 -8.02
CA HIS A 381 -7.96 13.98 -8.85
C HIS A 381 -7.57 12.50 -8.70
N ASP A 382 -6.42 12.22 -8.08
CA ASP A 382 -5.95 10.86 -7.81
C ASP A 382 -6.77 10.25 -6.67
N GLN A 383 -7.25 9.01 -6.84
CA GLN A 383 -7.94 8.30 -5.76
C GLN A 383 -6.93 7.95 -4.66
N PRO A 384 -7.27 8.06 -3.36
CA PRO A 384 -6.35 7.68 -2.30
C PRO A 384 -6.10 6.16 -2.32
N SER A 385 -4.84 5.79 -2.49
CA SER A 385 -4.31 4.43 -2.35
C SER A 385 -3.32 4.36 -1.20
N ASP A 386 -3.21 3.18 -0.59
CA ASP A 386 -2.21 2.92 0.44
C ASP A 386 -0.78 3.19 -0.07
N ALA A 387 -0.53 3.14 -1.38
CA ALA A 387 0.81 3.22 -1.97
C ALA A 387 1.39 4.63 -2.16
N TYR A 388 0.58 5.70 -2.20
CA TYR A 388 1.04 7.03 -2.65
C TYR A 388 2.21 7.60 -1.85
N LEU A 389 2.33 7.24 -0.57
CA LEU A 389 3.42 7.74 0.27
C LEU A 389 4.76 7.04 0.04
N TRP A 390 4.83 5.89 -0.63
CA TRP A 390 6.10 5.24 -1.03
C TRP A 390 6.24 5.02 -2.54
N ASP A 391 5.19 5.21 -3.32
CA ASP A 391 5.18 5.08 -4.77
C ASP A 391 5.39 6.43 -5.49
N ALA A 392 5.88 6.39 -6.71
CA ALA A 392 6.40 7.54 -7.41
C ALA A 392 6.01 7.52 -8.88
N ALA A 393 5.67 8.69 -9.44
CA ALA A 393 5.64 8.86 -10.89
C ALA A 393 6.98 9.43 -11.37
N THR A 394 7.40 9.02 -12.57
CA THR A 394 8.62 9.49 -13.23
C THR A 394 8.23 10.29 -14.45
N ILE A 395 8.56 11.58 -14.46
CA ILE A 395 8.12 12.50 -15.51
C ILE A 395 9.28 13.35 -16.04
N PRO A 396 9.24 13.83 -17.30
CA PRO A 396 10.32 14.64 -17.87
C PRO A 396 10.48 15.95 -17.11
N ALA A 397 11.71 16.41 -16.89
CA ALA A 397 11.98 17.64 -16.12
C ALA A 397 11.25 18.88 -16.65
N ARG A 398 11.03 18.94 -17.97
CA ARG A 398 10.34 20.03 -18.67
C ARG A 398 8.82 19.92 -18.69
N HIS A 399 8.26 18.80 -18.22
CA HIS A 399 6.82 18.66 -18.11
C HIS A 399 6.30 19.55 -16.97
N HIS A 400 5.07 20.02 -17.12
CA HIS A 400 4.35 20.82 -16.13
C HIS A 400 2.86 20.59 -16.34
N ASP A 401 2.09 20.62 -15.26
CA ASP A 401 0.63 20.47 -15.30
C ASP A 401 0.00 21.16 -14.08
N LYS A 402 -1.30 21.42 -14.13
CA LYS A 402 -2.10 22.13 -13.11
C LYS A 402 -2.26 21.36 -11.81
N ASN A 403 -1.80 20.12 -11.76
CA ASN A 403 -1.78 19.27 -10.58
C ASN A 403 -0.35 18.95 -10.12
N ILE A 404 0.68 19.60 -10.68
CA ILE A 404 2.09 19.43 -10.32
C ILE A 404 2.60 20.73 -9.71
N GLY A 405 3.01 20.65 -8.45
CA GLY A 405 3.69 21.70 -7.70
C GLY A 405 4.95 21.13 -7.02
N PHE A 406 5.32 21.70 -5.87
CA PHE A 406 6.48 21.24 -5.12
C PHE A 406 6.50 21.81 -3.69
N ARG A 407 7.36 21.22 -2.86
CA ARG A 407 7.79 21.76 -1.58
C ARG A 407 9.31 21.73 -1.48
N CYS A 408 9.89 22.51 -0.58
CA CYS A 408 11.34 22.55 -0.40
C CYS A 408 11.80 21.84 0.89
N ALA A 409 13.08 21.50 0.91
CA ALA A 409 13.83 21.04 2.08
C ALA A 409 15.07 21.91 2.30
N LYS A 410 15.65 21.87 3.50
CA LYS A 410 16.84 22.62 3.87
C LYS A 410 17.62 21.88 4.95
N ASN A 411 18.95 21.90 4.87
CA ASN A 411 19.77 21.39 5.96
C ASN A 411 19.74 22.39 7.15
N PRO A 412 19.86 21.93 8.41
CA PRO A 412 19.71 22.77 9.59
C PRO A 412 20.68 23.94 9.72
#